data_AF-A0A9P1YIP5-F1
#
_entry.id   AF-A0A9P1YIP5-F1
#
_cell.length_a   1.000
_cell.length_b   1.000
_cell.length_c   1.000
_cell.angle_alpha   90.00
_cell.angle_beta   90.00
_cell.angle_gamma   90.00
#
_symmetry.space_group_name_H-M   'P 1'
#
loop_
_entity.id
_entity.type
_entity.pdbx_description
1 polymer ?
#
loop_
_entity_poly.entity_id
_entity_poly.type
_entity_poly.pdbx_seq_one_letter_code
_entity_poly.pdbx_strand_id
1 'polypeptide(L)'
;MATTMRLDKYLKVSRLIKRRTVAKEVAEKGRIAVNGVTAKPGTNVKSGDELVIRFGPKIVTAKIERLEENAKKEQATEMYTIIKEERTDESR
;
A
#
# COMPACT_ATOMS: atom_id res chain seq x y z
N MET A 1 -13.82 -10.53 -14.45
CA MET A 1 -14.34 -9.81 -13.27
C MET A 1 -13.16 -9.11 -12.61
N ALA A 2 -13.09 -7.78 -12.64
CA ALA A 2 -12.01 -7.04 -11.99
C ALA A 2 -12.40 -6.81 -10.54
N THR A 3 -11.81 -7.57 -9.63
CA THR A 3 -11.97 -7.34 -8.19
C THR A 3 -11.31 -6.01 -7.85
N THR A 4 -12.07 -5.02 -7.40
CA THR A 4 -11.54 -3.72 -6.94
C THR A 4 -11.65 -3.66 -5.42
N MET A 5 -10.59 -3.24 -4.74
CA MET A 5 -10.54 -3.16 -3.28
C MET A 5 -10.20 -1.74 -2.85
N ARG A 6 -10.73 -1.27 -1.72
CA ARG A 6 -10.30 0.02 -1.17
C ARG A 6 -8.85 -0.07 -0.68
N LEU A 7 -8.06 0.97 -0.94
CA LEU A 7 -6.67 1.09 -0.50
C LEU A 7 -6.52 0.83 1.00
N ASP A 8 -7.38 1.43 1.84
CA ASP A 8 -7.33 1.25 3.29
C ASP A 8 -7.60 -0.21 3.74
N LYS A 9 -8.47 -0.93 3.01
CA LYS A 9 -8.73 -2.36 3.25
C LYS A 9 -7.53 -3.18 2.79
N TYR A 10 -6.98 -2.87 1.61
CA TYR A 10 -5.83 -3.58 1.06
C TYR A 10 -4.60 -3.49 1.96
N LEU A 11 -4.25 -2.29 2.44
CA LEU A 11 -3.09 -2.06 3.32
C LEU A 11 -3.20 -2.84 4.65
N LYS A 12 -4.43 -3.01 5.16
CA LYS A 12 -4.70 -3.82 6.35
C LYS A 12 -4.54 -5.32 6.05
N VAL A 13 -5.09 -5.81 4.94
CA VAL A 13 -5.09 -7.25 4.61
C VAL A 13 -3.71 -7.73 4.16
N SER A 14 -2.99 -6.96 3.34
CA SER A 14 -1.59 -7.19 2.95
C SER A 14 -0.61 -7.07 4.13
N ARG A 15 -1.07 -6.55 5.28
CA ARG A 15 -0.26 -6.30 6.48
C ARG A 15 0.87 -5.29 6.29
N LEU A 16 0.89 -4.55 5.17
CA LEU A 16 1.76 -3.38 4.96
C LEU A 16 1.54 -2.34 6.06
N ILE A 17 0.28 -2.14 6.48
CA ILE A 17 -0.08 -1.31 7.62
C ILE A 17 -0.99 -2.10 8.56
N LYS A 18 -0.47 -2.50 9.72
CA LYS A 18 -1.21 -3.32 10.70
C LYS A 18 -2.51 -2.67 11.23
N ARG A 19 -2.61 -1.34 11.23
CA ARG A 19 -3.75 -0.58 11.77
C ARG A 19 -4.44 0.22 10.66
N ARG A 20 -5.75 -0.04 10.48
CA ARG A 20 -6.57 0.64 9.46
C ARG A 20 -6.65 2.17 9.68
N THR A 21 -6.61 2.63 10.93
CA THR A 21 -6.57 4.06 11.27
C THR A 21 -5.30 4.72 10.74
N VAL A 22 -4.15 4.11 10.96
CA VAL A 22 -2.86 4.61 10.44
C VAL A 22 -2.86 4.62 8.90
N ALA A 23 -3.42 3.61 8.26
CA ALA A 23 -3.53 3.58 6.80
C ALA A 23 -4.35 4.76 6.26
N LYS A 24 -5.44 5.14 6.95
CA LYS A 24 -6.21 6.33 6.60
C LYS A 24 -5.40 7.59 6.76
N GLU A 25 -4.78 7.80 7.93
CA GLU A 25 -3.99 9.02 8.18
C GLU A 25 -2.82 9.18 7.20
N VAL A 26 -2.14 8.09 6.85
CA VAL A 26 -1.01 8.12 5.89
C VAL A 26 -1.51 8.43 4.48
N ALA A 27 -2.63 7.86 4.06
CA ALA A 27 -3.26 8.19 2.79
C ALA A 27 -3.79 9.64 2.75
N GLU A 28 -4.38 10.13 3.85
CA GLU A 28 -4.85 11.53 3.96
C GLU A 28 -3.71 12.54 3.94
N LYS A 29 -2.57 12.20 4.54
CA LYS A 29 -1.33 12.99 4.49
C LYS A 29 -0.65 12.94 3.11
N GLY A 30 -1.25 12.29 2.11
CA GLY A 30 -0.71 12.19 0.75
C GLY A 30 0.58 11.37 0.66
N ARG A 31 0.84 10.50 1.65
CA ARG A 31 2.05 9.67 1.70
C ARG A 31 1.91 8.35 0.94
N ILE A 32 0.74 8.08 0.37
CA ILE A 32 0.49 6.90 -0.46
C ILE A 32 0.16 7.37 -1.88
N ALA A 33 0.82 6.80 -2.87
CA ALA A 33 0.50 6.98 -4.27
C ALA A 33 0.20 5.63 -4.92
N VAL A 34 -0.77 5.61 -5.82
CA VAL A 34 -1.15 4.47 -6.64
C VAL A 34 -0.84 4.83 -8.09
N ASN A 35 0.01 4.06 -8.77
CA ASN A 35 0.46 4.32 -10.14
C ASN A 35 0.98 5.77 -10.35
N GLY A 36 1.74 6.29 -9.37
CA GLY A 36 2.28 7.66 -9.40
C GLY A 36 1.30 8.76 -9.01
N VAL A 37 0.02 8.46 -8.76
CA VAL A 37 -1.00 9.43 -8.36
C VAL A 37 -1.28 9.32 -6.86
N THR A 38 -1.21 10.43 -6.13
CA THR A 38 -1.52 10.46 -4.69
C THR A 38 -2.93 9.93 -4.44
N ALA A 39 -3.02 8.87 -3.63
CA ALA A 39 -4.25 8.13 -3.41
C ALA A 39 -4.88 8.50 -2.07
N LYS A 40 -6.19 8.71 -2.09
CA LYS A 40 -7.00 8.92 -0.89
C LYS A 40 -7.31 7.56 -0.26
N PRO A 41 -7.68 7.49 1.04
CA PRO A 41 -8.03 6.22 1.66
C PRO A 41 -9.21 5.50 0.97
N GLY A 42 -10.11 6.24 0.32
CA GLY A 42 -11.21 5.68 -0.46
C GLY A 42 -10.85 5.24 -1.89
N THR A 43 -9.61 5.40 -2.33
CA THR A 43 -9.18 5.01 -3.68
C THR A 43 -9.31 3.50 -3.86
N ASN A 44 -9.88 3.10 -4.99
CA ASN A 44 -9.95 1.70 -5.39
C ASN A 44 -8.63 1.28 -6.04
N VAL A 45 -8.11 0.13 -5.61
CA VAL A 45 -6.91 -0.53 -6.15
C VAL A 45 -7.31 -1.85 -6.80
N LYS A 46 -6.53 -2.27 -7.78
CA LYS A 46 -6.65 -3.54 -8.51
C LYS A 46 -5.32 -4.29 -8.54
N SER A 47 -5.36 -5.56 -8.88
CA SER A 47 -4.13 -6.30 -9.20
C SER A 47 -3.40 -5.67 -10.38
N GLY A 48 -2.08 -5.63 -10.29
CA GLY A 48 -1.17 -4.97 -11.22
C GLY A 48 -0.85 -3.52 -10.88
N ASP A 49 -1.58 -2.87 -9.97
CA ASP A 49 -1.28 -1.49 -9.57
C ASP A 49 0.02 -1.40 -8.76
N GLU A 50 0.75 -0.29 -8.95
CA GLU A 50 1.92 0.04 -8.14
C GLU A 50 1.55 0.96 -6.97
N LEU A 51 1.95 0.58 -5.77
CA LEU A 51 1.78 1.35 -4.54
C LEU A 51 3.11 1.91 -4.07
N VAL A 52 3.18 3.22 -3.89
CA VAL A 52 4.31 3.90 -3.26
C VAL A 52 3.86 4.40 -1.90
N ILE A 53 4.51 3.92 -0.83
CA ILE A 53 4.20 4.27 0.55
C ILE A 53 5.41 4.97 1.17
N ARG A 54 5.22 6.20 1.64
CA ARG A 54 6.24 6.95 2.40
C ARG A 54 6.06 6.77 3.91
N PHE A 55 6.95 6.00 4.51
CA PHE A 55 7.12 5.82 5.94
C PHE A 55 8.17 6.79 6.50
N GLY A 56 7.81 8.06 6.67
CA GLY A 56 8.75 9.08 7.16
C GLY A 56 9.98 9.18 6.26
N PRO A 57 11.20 8.83 6.73
CA PRO A 57 12.42 8.83 5.91
C PRO A 57 12.52 7.63 4.97
N LYS A 58 11.58 6.67 4.96
CA LYS A 58 11.62 5.49 4.10
C LYS A 58 10.53 5.53 3.04
N ILE A 59 10.85 5.25 1.79
CA ILE A 59 9.90 5.10 0.69
C ILE A 59 9.91 3.63 0.26
N VAL A 60 8.74 3.00 0.24
CA VAL A 60 8.56 1.61 -0.16
C VAL A 60 7.64 1.59 -1.37
N THR A 61 8.12 1.01 -2.46
CA THR A 61 7.36 0.77 -3.68
C THR A 61 7.02 -0.71 -3.75
N ALA A 62 5.73 -1.02 -3.78
CA ALA A 62 5.21 -2.37 -3.81
C ALA A 62 4.18 -2.52 -4.93
N LYS A 63 4.26 -3.57 -5.71
CA LYS A 63 3.27 -3.89 -6.74
C LYS A 63 2.23 -4.85 -6.19
N ILE A 64 0.96 -4.60 -6.48
CA ILE A 64 -0.14 -5.50 -6.13
C ILE A 64 -0.13 -6.66 -7.12
N GLU A 65 0.07 -7.88 -6.63
CA GLU A 65 0.00 -9.09 -7.47
C GLU A 65 -1.40 -9.68 -7.42
N ARG A 66 -1.98 -9.77 -6.21
CA ARG A 66 -3.32 -10.30 -6.01
C ARG A 66 -4.10 -9.55 -4.93
N LEU A 67 -5.43 -9.58 -5.07
CA LEU A 67 -6.37 -9.03 -4.10
C LEU A 67 -7.11 -10.18 -3.43
N GLU A 68 -7.07 -10.19 -2.10
CA GLU A 68 -7.74 -11.18 -1.26
C GLU A 68 -8.50 -10.45 -0.17
N GLU A 69 -9.71 -10.91 0.14
CA GLU A 69 -10.51 -10.28 1.20
C GLU A 69 -10.06 -10.69 2.60
N ASN A 70 -9.54 -11.92 2.73
CA ASN A 70 -9.09 -12.52 3.97
C ASN A 70 -7.80 -13.31 3.73
N ALA A 71 -6.64 -12.65 3.88
CA ALA A 71 -5.35 -13.31 3.74
C ALA A 71 -4.77 -13.72 5.11
N LYS A 72 -4.28 -14.97 5.20
CA LYS A 72 -3.40 -15.40 6.29
C LYS A 72 -2.02 -14.73 6.16
N LYS A 73 -1.16 -14.88 7.17
CA LYS A 73 0.18 -14.24 7.18
C LYS A 73 1.01 -14.59 5.94
N GLU A 74 0.97 -15.86 5.57
CA GLU A 74 1.71 -16.40 4.41
C GLU A 74 1.15 -15.80 3.13
N GLN A 75 -0.17 -15.86 2.97
CA GLN A 75 -0.87 -15.34 1.80
C GLN A 75 -0.72 -13.83 1.61
N ALA A 76 -0.67 -13.06 2.70
CA ALA A 76 -0.52 -11.61 2.65
C ALA A 76 0.81 -11.18 2.00
N THR A 77 1.86 -11.99 2.18
CA THR A 77 3.18 -11.73 1.58
C THR A 77 3.17 -11.95 0.07
N GLU A 78 2.30 -12.84 -0.41
CA GLU A 78 2.13 -13.09 -1.84
C GLU A 78 1.17 -12.09 -2.52
N MET A 79 0.48 -11.23 -1.75
CA MET A 79 -0.44 -10.21 -2.30
C MET A 79 0.30 -9.06 -2.99
N TYR A 80 1.57 -8.85 -2.66
CA TYR A 80 2.38 -7.79 -3.22
C TYR A 80 3.83 -8.22 -3.35
N THR A 81 4.53 -7.57 -4.28
CA THR A 81 5.98 -7.68 -4.40
C THR A 81 6.59 -6.31 -4.14
N ILE A 82 7.58 -6.24 -3.24
CA ILE A 82 8.34 -5.01 -3.04
C ILE A 82 9.28 -4.83 -4.24
N ILE A 83 9.06 -3.78 -5.02
CA ILE A 83 9.90 -3.44 -6.17
C ILE A 83 11.13 -2.66 -5.69
N LYS A 84 10.93 -1.70 -4.77
CA LYS A 84 11.99 -0.77 -4.37
C LYS A 84 11.80 -0.32 -2.93
N GLU A 85 12.89 -0.22 -2.18
CA GLU A 85 12.91 0.45 -0.87
C GLU A 85 14.04 1.46 -0.84
N GLU A 86 13.70 2.72 -0.60
CA GLU A 86 14.65 3.82 -0.50
C GLU A 86 14.57 4.42 0.89
N ARG A 87 15.70 4.82 1.45
CA ARG A 87 15.74 5.67 2.64
C ARG A 87 16.19 7.06 2.21
N THR A 88 15.30 8.02 2.33
CA THR A 88 15.62 9.44 2.35
C THR A 88 16.12 9.78 3.75
N ASP A 89 17.43 9.66 3.94
CA ASP A 89 18.10 10.28 5.08
C ASP A 89 18.11 11.80 4.80
N GLU A 90 17.12 12.53 5.32
CA GLU A 90 17.22 13.99 5.39
C GLU A 90 18.27 14.32 6.46
N SER A 91 19.53 14.17 6.09
CA SER A 91 20.66 14.75 6.80
C SER A 91 20.63 16.26 6.53
N ARG A 92 20.02 17.02 7.45
CA ARG A 92 20.21 18.46 7.59
C ARG A 92 20.27 18.84 9.05
#